data_AF-A0ABD5Y625-F1
#
_entry.id   AF-A0ABD5Y625-F1
#
_cell.length_a   1.000
_cell.length_b   1.000
_cell.length_c   1.000
_cell.angle_alpha   90.00
_cell.angle_beta   90.00
_cell.angle_gamma   90.00
#
_symmetry.space_group_name_H-M   'P 1'
#
loop_
_entity.id
_entity.type
_entity.pdbx_description
1 polymer ?
#
loop_
_entity_poly.entity_id
_entity_poly.type
_entity_poly.pdbx_seq_one_letter_code
_entity_poly.pdbx_strand_id
1 'polypeptide(L)' 'MTEAATGTDMSIGLGLAFAVLAVVGAVGMLVGYHDQIVAGWSFALAMTAGVLSIAGIHLYGHRNA' A
#
# COMPACT_ATOMS: atom_id res chain seq x y z
N MET A 1 36.17 3.78 10.45
CA MET A 1 34.77 3.69 10.92
C MET A 1 33.95 3.61 9.65
N THR A 2 33.67 2.41 9.16
CA THR A 2 32.87 2.26 7.95
C THR A 2 31.42 2.40 8.39
N GLU A 3 30.84 3.57 8.18
CA GLU A 3 29.39 3.72 8.27
C GLU A 3 28.79 2.78 7.24
N ALA A 4 28.30 1.63 7.71
CA ALA A 4 27.39 0.82 6.92
C ALA A 4 26.13 1.66 6.77
N ALA A 5 26.07 2.48 5.73
CA ALA A 5 24.84 3.05 5.24
C ALA A 5 24.00 1.85 4.75
N THR A 6 23.34 1.17 5.69
CA THR A 6 22.29 0.20 5.39
C THR A 6 21.18 0.98 4.73
N GLY A 7 21.25 1.09 3.39
CA GLY A 7 20.21 1.73 2.60
C GLY A 7 18.89 1.02 2.87
N THR A 8 17.90 1.76 3.36
CA THR A 8 16.55 1.23 3.54
C THR A 8 15.97 0.85 2.18
N ASP A 9 15.39 -0.33 2.10
CA ASP A 9 14.79 -0.84 0.87
C ASP A 9 13.43 -0.18 0.62
N MET A 10 13.46 0.90 -0.17
CA MET A 10 12.29 1.75 -0.40
C MET A 10 11.15 1.01 -1.12
N SER A 11 11.47 -0.01 -1.92
CA SER A 11 10.51 -0.87 -2.61
C SER A 11 9.58 -1.59 -1.61
N ILE A 12 10.19 -2.19 -0.57
CA ILE A 12 9.49 -2.91 0.50
C ILE A 12 8.73 -1.92 1.39
N GLY A 13 9.36 -0.82 1.79
CA GLY A 13 8.73 0.18 2.67
C GLY A 13 7.46 0.77 2.06
N LEU A 14 7.51 1.18 0.79
CA LEU A 14 6.37 1.74 0.08
C LEU A 14 5.29 0.69 -0.21
N GLY A 15 5.71 -0.52 -0.61
CA GLY A 15 4.81 -1.65 -0.81
C GLY A 15 4.00 -1.96 0.45
N LEU A 16 4.67 -2.03 1.60
CA LEU A 16 4.04 -2.28 2.90
C LEU A 16 3.08 -1.15 3.31
N ALA A 17 3.49 0.11 3.15
CA ALA A 17 2.66 1.26 3.51
C ALA A 17 1.32 1.25 2.74
N PHE A 18 1.36 1.01 1.43
CA PHE A 18 0.16 0.90 0.62
C PHE A 18 -0.64 -0.37 0.89
N ALA A 19 0.01 -1.48 1.24
CA ALA A 19 -0.69 -2.69 1.65
C ALA A 19 -1.50 -2.47 2.94
N VAL A 20 -0.95 -1.75 3.92
CA VAL A 20 -1.68 -1.35 5.14
C VAL A 20 -2.88 -0.48 4.78
N LEU A 21 -2.70 0.52 3.90
CA LEU A 21 -3.83 1.35 3.43
C LEU A 21 -4.91 0.52 2.72
N ALA A 22 -4.52 -0.49 1.93
CA ALA A 22 -5.45 -1.39 1.28
C ALA A 22 -6.26 -2.20 2.30
N VAL A 23 -5.62 -2.72 3.35
CA VAL A 23 -6.28 -3.42 4.45
C VAL A 23 -7.23 -2.49 5.20
N VAL A 24 -6.83 -1.24 5.47
CA VAL A 24 -7.72 -0.25 6.11
C VAL A 24 -8.97 0.02 5.25
N GLY A 25 -8.81 0.16 3.93
CA GLY A 25 -9.96 0.28 3.02
C GLY A 25 -10.86 -0.96 3.02
N ALA A 26 -10.28 -2.17 3.06
CA ALA A 26 -11.04 -3.41 3.16
C ALA A 26 -11.80 -3.53 4.50
N VAL A 27 -11.19 -3.11 5.60
CA VAL A 27 -11.87 -3.03 6.91
C VAL A 27 -12.98 -1.98 6.86
N GLY A 28 -12.76 -0.84 6.22
CA GLY A 28 -13.78 0.19 5.99
C GLY A 28 -15.00 -0.35 5.24
N MET A 29 -14.77 -1.17 4.22
CA MET A 29 -15.84 -1.88 3.50
C MET A 29 -16.58 -2.86 4.43
N LEU A 30 -15.86 -3.61 5.26
CA LEU A 30 -16.43 -4.58 6.19
C LEU A 30 -17.34 -3.91 7.24
N VAL A 31 -16.89 -2.82 7.87
CA VAL A 31 -17.69 -2.12 8.88
C VAL A 31 -18.80 -1.26 8.26
N GLY A 32 -18.58 -0.73 7.06
CA GLY A 32 -19.53 0.10 6.32
C GLY A 32 -20.61 -0.68 5.58
N TYR A 33 -20.75 -2.00 5.78
CA TYR A 33 -21.62 -2.87 4.97
C TYR A 33 -23.10 -2.45 4.90
N HIS A 34 -23.58 -1.67 5.87
CA HIS A 34 -24.96 -1.16 5.94
C HIS A 34 -25.20 0.06 5.04
N ASP A 35 -24.14 0.75 4.61
CA ASP A 35 -24.18 1.89 3.71
C ASP A 35 -23.33 1.59 2.46
N GLN A 36 -24.03 1.36 1.33
CA GLN A 36 -23.38 1.01 0.07
C GLN A 36 -22.45 2.10 -0.46
N ILE A 37 -22.72 3.38 -0.18
CA ILE A 37 -21.87 4.48 -0.64
C ILE A 37 -20.55 4.44 0.13
N VAL A 38 -20.61 4.30 1.46
CA VAL A 38 -19.40 4.20 2.31
C VAL A 38 -18.60 2.95 1.97
N ALA A 39 -19.25 1.79 1.83
CA ALA A 39 -18.59 0.55 1.48
C ALA A 39 -17.95 0.61 0.08
N GLY A 40 -18.63 1.20 -0.90
CA GLY A 40 -18.13 1.37 -2.26
C GLY A 40 -16.89 2.25 -2.32
N TRP A 41 -16.89 3.41 -1.64
CA TRP A 41 -15.71 4.27 -1.57
C TRP A 41 -14.55 3.63 -0.81
N SER A 42 -14.84 2.84 0.23
CA SER A 42 -13.82 2.09 0.98
C SER A 42 -13.16 1.02 0.12
N PHE A 43 -13.94 0.30 -0.68
CA PHE A 43 -13.45 -0.67 -1.65
C PHE A 43 -12.58 0.01 -2.73
N ALA A 44 -13.04 1.14 -3.28
CA ALA A 44 -12.26 1.90 -4.26
C ALA A 44 -10.90 2.31 -3.70
N LEU A 45 -10.86 2.84 -2.47
CA LEU A 45 -9.61 3.17 -1.77
C LEU A 45 -8.71 1.94 -1.64
N ALA A 46 -9.26 0.79 -1.22
CA ALA A 46 -8.50 -0.45 -1.06
C ALA A 46 -7.83 -0.89 -2.37
N MET A 47 -8.58 -0.86 -3.48
CA MET A 47 -8.05 -1.22 -4.80
C MET A 47 -7.00 -0.24 -5.29
N THR A 48 -7.23 1.07 -5.15
CA THR A 48 -6.24 2.08 -5.55
C THR A 48 -4.95 1.94 -4.75
N ALA A 49 -5.04 1.73 -3.43
CA ALA A 49 -3.87 1.47 -2.60
C ALA A 49 -3.13 0.19 -3.02
N GLY A 50 -3.86 -0.89 -3.33
CA GLY A 50 -3.26 -2.12 -3.86
C GLY A 50 -2.49 -1.92 -5.17
N VAL A 51 -3.08 -1.18 -6.13
CA VAL A 51 -2.40 -0.83 -7.38
C VAL A 51 -1.14 0.00 -7.13
N LEU A 52 -1.20 0.99 -6.24
CA LEU A 52 -0.05 1.82 -5.88
C LEU A 52 1.06 1.02 -5.18
N SER A 53 0.70 0.01 -4.36
CA SER A 53 1.66 -0.92 -3.75
C SER A 53 2.49 -1.64 -4.82
N ILE A 54 1.80 -2.24 -5.80
CA ILE A 54 2.44 -2.97 -6.90
C ILE A 54 3.29 -2.02 -7.74
N ALA A 55 2.76 -0.85 -8.10
CA ALA A 55 3.49 0.16 -8.86
C ALA A 55 4.76 0.63 -8.13
N GLY A 56 4.68 0.86 -6.82
CA GLY A 56 5.81 1.24 -5.97
C GLY A 56 6.90 0.17 -5.96
N ILE A 57 6.54 -1.10 -5.80
CA ILE A 57 7.50 -2.20 -5.83
C ILE A 57 8.18 -2.30 -7.19
N HIS A 58 7.46 -2.12 -8.30
CA HIS A 58 8.06 -2.22 -9.64
C HIS A 58 8.95 -1.01 -9.97
N LEU A 59 8.52 0.22 -9.66
CA LEU A 59 9.30 1.44 -9.95
C LEU A 59 10.58 1.52 -9.12
N TYR A 60 10.52 1.13 -7.84
CA TYR A 60 11.65 1.25 -6.93
C TYR A 60 12.44 -0.05 -6.76
N GLY A 61 11.85 -1.20 -7.08
CA GLY A 61 12.57 -2.48 -7.13
C GLY A 61 13.53 -2.57 -8.30
N HIS A 62 13.14 -2.07 -9.50
CA HIS A 62 14.03 -2.08 -10.67
C HIS A 62 15.16 -1.04 -10.59
N ARG A 63 15.00 0.01 -9.77
CA ARG A 63 16.04 1.03 -9.53
C ARG A 63 17.13 0.59 -8.55
N ASN A 64 16.87 -0.44 -7.75
CA ASN A 64 17.74 -0.88 -6.65
C ASN A 64 18.40 -2.25 -6.93
N ALA A 65 18.10 -2.88 -8.07
CA ALA A 65 18.71 -4.13 -8.55
C ALA A 65 19.90 -3.84 -9.46
#